data_AF-A0AAI9R954-F1
#
_entry.id   AF-A0AAI9R954-F1
#
_cell.length_a   1.000
_cell.length_b   1.000
_cell.length_c   1.000
_cell.angle_alpha   90.00
_cell.angle_beta   90.00
_cell.angle_gamma   90.00
#
_symmetry.space_group_name_H-M   'P 1'
#
loop_
_entity.id
_entity.type
_entity.pdbx_description
1 polymer ?
#
loop_
_entity_poly.entity_id
_entity_poly.type
_entity_poly.pdbx_seq_one_letter_code
_entity_poly.pdbx_strand_id
1 'polypeptide(L)'
;MRELFISPDYQRTLIYIDMPFMDVQGTQKTVSEINQWAEAAGDSQNSIQVKGEKLIGVASVTIEVNNLIVDSQWTSLAFALGFTVAALALVFRDMRYALLTTIPVGFTVAMQWLVMDSGGVELSLVTVMIGSILVGVGIDFSIHIANRVKELGGSLDAIRTACASTGMSLFEATAVTAAGLTCAYGIPIEAIAPFVTVIIILLIIAALSA
;
A
#
# COMPACT_ATOMS: atom_id res chain seq x y z
N MET A 1 -26.20 -16.70 32.90
CA MET A 1 -25.39 -15.90 31.96
C MET A 1 -24.00 -15.56 32.50
N ARG A 2 -23.82 -15.26 33.81
CA ARG A 2 -22.49 -14.98 34.41
C ARG A 2 -21.52 -16.17 34.39
N GLU A 3 -22.03 -17.40 34.42
CA GLU A 3 -21.19 -18.62 34.35
C GLU A 3 -20.48 -18.82 33.01
N LEU A 4 -20.85 -18.08 31.95
CA LEU A 4 -20.21 -18.21 30.64
C LEU A 4 -18.79 -17.62 30.59
N PHE A 5 -18.47 -16.73 31.55
CA PHE A 5 -17.22 -15.98 31.60
C PHE A 5 -16.24 -16.50 32.66
N ILE A 6 -16.54 -17.64 33.29
CA ILE A 6 -15.69 -18.25 34.32
C ILE A 6 -15.39 -19.68 33.88
N SER A 7 -14.13 -20.09 33.95
CA SER A 7 -13.75 -21.45 33.60
C SER A 7 -14.31 -22.47 34.60
N PRO A 8 -14.60 -23.73 34.19
CA PRO A 8 -15.16 -24.74 35.10
C PRO A 8 -14.30 -25.07 36.32
N ASP A 9 -12.98 -24.81 36.23
CA ASP A 9 -11.99 -25.00 37.31
C ASP A 9 -11.81 -23.73 38.18
N TYR A 10 -12.58 -22.67 37.92
CA TYR A 10 -12.51 -21.37 38.60
C TYR A 10 -11.13 -20.69 38.57
N GLN A 11 -10.23 -21.11 37.67
CA GLN A 11 -8.89 -20.56 37.55
C GLN A 11 -8.81 -19.35 36.61
N ARG A 12 -9.80 -19.15 35.74
CA ARG A 12 -9.79 -18.12 34.68
C ARG A 12 -11.14 -17.43 34.58
N THR A 13 -11.10 -16.16 34.23
CA THR A 13 -12.28 -15.39 33.85
C THR A 13 -12.02 -14.60 32.58
N LEU A 14 -13.06 -14.39 31.78
CA LEU A 14 -13.03 -13.57 30.57
C LEU A 14 -13.77 -12.26 30.85
N ILE A 15 -13.07 -11.13 30.70
CA ILE A 15 -13.68 -9.80 30.74
C ILE A 15 -13.96 -9.37 29.31
N TYR A 16 -15.22 -9.13 28.97
CA TYR A 16 -15.62 -8.60 27.67
C TYR A 16 -15.63 -7.08 27.72
N ILE A 17 -14.89 -6.45 26.78
CA ILE A 17 -14.83 -5.00 26.62
C ILE A 17 -15.51 -4.66 25.30
N ASP A 18 -16.65 -3.99 25.38
CA ASP A 18 -17.35 -3.48 24.21
C ASP A 18 -16.74 -2.15 23.80
N MET A 19 -16.41 -1.99 22.52
CA MET A 19 -15.79 -0.77 21.99
C MET A 19 -16.62 -0.20 20.84
N PRO A 20 -16.78 1.13 20.76
CA PRO A 20 -17.41 1.76 19.61
C PRO A 20 -16.56 1.54 18.35
N PHE A 21 -17.18 1.69 17.17
CA PHE A 21 -16.44 1.72 15.92
C PHE A 21 -15.51 2.94 15.89
N MET A 22 -14.23 2.71 15.62
CA MET A 22 -13.17 3.71 15.57
C MET A 22 -12.28 3.42 14.36
N ASP A 23 -11.55 4.42 13.90
CA ASP A 23 -10.46 4.21 12.95
C ASP A 23 -9.36 3.33 13.55
N VAL A 24 -8.45 2.82 12.71
CA VAL A 24 -7.40 1.91 13.19
C VAL A 24 -6.48 2.59 14.21
N GLN A 25 -6.17 3.88 14.03
CA GLN A 25 -5.32 4.61 14.98
C GLN A 25 -6.01 4.81 16.33
N GLY A 26 -7.29 5.22 16.33
CA GLY A 26 -8.10 5.32 17.53
C GLY A 26 -8.24 3.98 18.24
N THR A 27 -8.48 2.90 17.50
CA THR A 27 -8.54 1.54 18.03
C THR A 27 -7.22 1.16 18.68
N GLN A 28 -6.09 1.38 18.00
CA GLN A 28 -4.75 1.08 18.53
C GLN A 28 -4.44 1.83 19.83
N LYS A 29 -4.81 3.11 19.90
CA LYS A 29 -4.65 3.92 21.11
C LYS A 29 -5.47 3.35 22.27
N THR A 30 -6.75 3.09 22.06
CA THR A 30 -7.66 2.54 23.08
C THR A 30 -7.19 1.16 23.56
N VAL A 31 -6.79 0.27 22.65
CA VAL A 31 -6.25 -1.05 23.00
C VAL A 31 -4.96 -0.92 23.82
N SER A 32 -4.10 0.04 23.49
CA SER A 32 -2.86 0.29 24.24
C SER A 32 -3.16 0.79 25.66
N GLU A 33 -4.13 1.69 25.83
CA GLU A 33 -4.58 2.18 27.14
C GLU A 33 -5.18 1.04 27.99
N ILE A 34 -6.02 0.18 27.39
CA ILE A 34 -6.60 -0.99 28.06
C ILE A 34 -5.50 -1.95 28.53
N ASN A 35 -4.51 -2.24 27.68
CA ASN A 35 -3.39 -3.11 28.05
C ASN A 35 -2.58 -2.52 29.21
N GLN A 36 -2.30 -1.21 29.18
CA GLN A 36 -1.60 -0.54 30.28
C GLN A 36 -2.38 -0.60 31.60
N TRP A 37 -3.70 -0.43 31.58
CA TRP A 37 -4.52 -0.56 32.79
C TRP A 37 -4.58 -2.01 33.29
N ALA A 38 -4.61 -2.99 32.39
CA ALA A 38 -4.58 -4.40 32.75
C ALA A 38 -3.24 -4.79 33.41
N GLU A 39 -2.12 -4.31 32.87
CA GLU A 39 -0.78 -4.48 33.45
C GLU A 39 -0.70 -3.82 34.84
N ALA A 40 -1.11 -2.55 34.96
CA ALA A 40 -1.08 -1.83 36.24
C ALA A 40 -1.98 -2.46 37.32
N ALA A 41 -3.09 -3.09 36.93
CA ALA A 41 -3.95 -3.82 37.86
C ALA A 41 -3.27 -5.09 38.40
N GLY A 42 -2.45 -5.76 37.58
CA GLY A 42 -1.66 -6.94 37.96
C GLY A 42 -0.51 -6.65 38.92
N ASP A 43 0.04 -5.43 38.89
CA ASP A 43 1.11 -4.95 39.79
C ASP A 43 0.61 -4.44 41.15
N SER A 44 -0.71 -4.26 41.32
CA SER A 44 -1.28 -3.84 42.60
C SER A 44 -1.13 -4.95 43.67
N GLN A 45 -0.90 -4.58 44.93
CA GLN A 45 -0.60 -5.50 46.06
C GLN A 45 -1.62 -6.65 46.30
N ASN A 46 -2.75 -6.69 45.59
CA ASN A 46 -3.67 -7.81 45.59
C ASN A 46 -3.34 -8.77 44.44
N SER A 47 -3.03 -10.02 44.79
CA SER A 47 -2.51 -11.11 43.96
C SER A 47 -3.47 -11.65 42.88
N ILE A 48 -4.13 -10.79 42.11
CA ILE A 48 -4.79 -11.20 40.88
C ILE A 48 -3.71 -11.18 39.80
N GLN A 49 -3.07 -12.34 39.58
CA GLN A 49 -2.21 -12.52 38.41
C GLN A 49 -3.06 -12.41 37.16
N VAL A 50 -3.19 -11.20 36.61
CA VAL A 50 -3.77 -10.97 35.28
C VAL A 50 -2.76 -11.53 34.27
N LYS A 51 -2.87 -12.83 33.97
CA LYS A 51 -2.02 -13.50 32.95
C LYS A 51 -2.36 -13.10 31.51
N GLY A 52 -3.33 -12.20 31.33
CA GLY A 52 -3.68 -11.61 30.04
C GLY A 52 -3.01 -10.24 29.90
N GLU A 53 -1.73 -10.22 29.54
CA GLU A 53 -0.97 -8.98 29.32
C GLU A 53 -1.50 -8.19 28.10
N LYS A 54 -2.21 -8.86 27.19
CA LYS A 54 -2.73 -8.24 25.97
C LYS A 54 -4.19 -8.57 25.72
N LEU A 55 -4.95 -7.53 25.36
CA LEU A 55 -6.28 -7.63 24.80
C LEU A 55 -6.25 -8.54 23.58
N ILE A 56 -7.25 -9.43 23.49
CA ILE A 56 -7.45 -10.32 22.35
C ILE A 56 -8.80 -10.02 21.69
N GLY A 57 -8.99 -10.52 20.47
CA GLY A 57 -10.23 -10.36 19.72
C GLY A 57 -10.06 -9.43 18.52
N VAL A 58 -11.18 -8.97 17.97
CA VAL A 58 -11.24 -8.30 16.67
C VAL A 58 -10.35 -7.07 16.62
N ALA A 59 -10.37 -6.21 17.64
CA ALA A 59 -9.57 -4.99 17.64
C ALA A 59 -8.05 -5.27 17.56
N SER A 60 -7.55 -6.20 18.37
CA SER A 60 -6.13 -6.59 18.34
C SER A 60 -5.74 -7.23 17.01
N VAL A 61 -6.62 -8.06 16.43
CA VAL A 61 -6.41 -8.64 15.09
C VAL A 61 -6.37 -7.56 14.02
N THR A 62 -7.28 -6.58 14.06
CA THR A 62 -7.33 -5.48 13.10
C THR A 62 -6.06 -4.63 13.14
N ILE A 63 -5.56 -4.29 14.34
CA ILE A 63 -4.31 -3.55 14.50
C ILE A 63 -3.13 -4.33 13.91
N GLU A 64 -3.02 -5.61 14.25
CA GLU A 64 -1.93 -6.46 13.78
C GLU A 64 -1.96 -6.63 12.25
N VAL A 65 -3.13 -6.90 11.68
CA VAL A 65 -3.32 -6.98 10.22
C VAL A 65 -2.94 -5.66 9.55
N ASN A 66 -3.33 -4.52 10.11
CA ASN A 66 -2.95 -3.21 9.57
C ASN A 66 -1.43 -2.99 9.61
N ASN A 67 -0.76 -3.34 10.71
CA ASN A 67 0.70 -3.24 10.81
C ASN A 67 1.38 -4.12 9.75
N LEU A 68 0.92 -5.36 9.58
CA LEU A 68 1.42 -6.26 8.54
C LEU A 68 1.22 -5.68 7.13
N ILE A 69 0.09 -5.01 6.87
CA ILE A 69 -0.18 -4.36 5.58
C ILE A 69 0.79 -3.19 5.36
N VAL A 70 1.00 -2.33 6.36
CA VAL A 70 1.92 -1.19 6.28
C VAL A 70 3.36 -1.68 6.08
N ASP A 71 3.80 -2.68 6.84
CA ASP A 71 5.15 -3.26 6.71
C ASP A 71 5.35 -3.93 5.35
N SER A 72 4.34 -4.68 4.90
CA SER A 72 4.34 -5.29 3.56
C SER A 72 4.43 -4.23 2.46
N GLN A 73 3.74 -3.10 2.61
CA GLN A 73 3.82 -2.00 1.64
C GLN A 73 5.26 -1.48 1.52
N TRP A 74 5.91 -1.13 2.64
CA TRP A 74 7.25 -0.55 2.61
C TRP A 74 8.30 -1.54 2.11
N THR A 75 8.25 -2.78 2.62
CA THR A 75 9.20 -3.82 2.22
C THR A 75 9.04 -4.20 0.75
N SER A 76 7.81 -4.49 0.30
CA SER A 76 7.56 -4.88 -1.10
C SER A 76 7.89 -3.76 -2.08
N LEU A 77 7.58 -2.50 -1.76
CA LEU A 77 7.95 -1.36 -2.59
C LEU A 77 9.47 -1.16 -2.67
N ALA A 78 10.17 -1.26 -1.53
CA ALA A 78 11.62 -1.13 -1.51
C ALA A 78 12.29 -2.24 -2.33
N PHE A 79 11.82 -3.49 -2.19
CA PHE A 79 12.28 -4.61 -3.00
C PHE A 79 11.97 -4.42 -4.49
N ALA A 80 10.74 -4.00 -4.83
CA ALA A 80 10.33 -3.80 -6.21
C ALA A 80 11.14 -2.68 -6.90
N LEU A 81 11.28 -1.52 -6.27
CA LEU A 81 12.08 -0.41 -6.82
C LEU A 81 13.56 -0.77 -6.90
N GLY A 82 14.13 -1.40 -5.85
CA GLY A 82 15.52 -1.83 -5.85
C GLY A 82 15.81 -2.85 -6.94
N PHE A 83 14.93 -3.83 -7.12
CA PHE A 83 15.05 -4.84 -8.17
C PHE A 83 14.89 -4.22 -9.57
N THR A 84 13.97 -3.28 -9.74
CA THR A 84 13.81 -2.51 -10.98
C THR A 84 15.10 -1.77 -11.35
N VAL A 85 15.69 -1.01 -10.43
CA VAL A 85 16.98 -0.32 -10.68
C VAL A 85 18.07 -1.32 -11.04
N ALA A 86 18.18 -2.43 -10.31
CA ALA A 86 19.18 -3.46 -10.59
C ALA A 86 18.99 -4.10 -11.98
N ALA A 87 17.75 -4.42 -12.35
CA ALA A 87 17.42 -4.97 -13.65
C ALA A 87 17.75 -3.99 -14.78
N LEU A 88 17.39 -2.71 -14.63
CA LEU A 88 17.74 -1.68 -15.61
C LEU A 88 19.24 -1.44 -15.72
N ALA A 89 19.95 -1.43 -14.59
CA ALA A 89 21.39 -1.27 -14.59
C ALA A 89 22.08 -2.41 -15.36
N LEU A 90 21.53 -3.63 -15.28
CA LEU A 90 21.99 -4.77 -16.08
C LEU A 90 21.65 -4.59 -17.57
N VAL A 91 20.42 -4.20 -17.90
CA VAL A 91 19.93 -4.05 -19.28
C VAL A 91 20.65 -2.91 -20.00
N PHE A 92 20.69 -1.73 -19.41
CA PHE A 92 21.32 -0.56 -20.02
C PHE A 92 22.83 -0.53 -19.84
N ARG A 93 23.38 -1.38 -18.97
CA ARG A 93 24.80 -1.42 -18.56
C ARG A 93 25.29 -0.05 -18.07
N ASP A 94 24.38 0.75 -17.54
CA ASP A 94 24.60 2.13 -17.09
C ASP A 94 23.70 2.42 -15.89
N MET A 95 24.32 2.54 -14.71
CA MET A 95 23.62 2.81 -13.45
C MET A 95 22.96 4.20 -13.45
N ARG A 96 23.57 5.20 -14.09
CA ARG A 96 22.99 6.54 -14.15
C ARG A 96 21.73 6.52 -14.99
N TYR A 97 21.77 5.81 -16.11
CA TYR A 97 20.59 5.64 -16.98
C TYR A 97 19.47 4.90 -16.24
N ALA A 98 19.79 3.80 -15.56
CA ALA A 98 18.83 3.04 -14.76
C ALA A 98 18.14 3.90 -13.69
N LEU A 99 18.91 4.70 -12.96
CA LEU A 99 18.37 5.62 -11.95
C LEU A 99 17.47 6.68 -12.59
N LEU A 100 17.92 7.33 -13.66
CA LEU A 100 17.14 8.35 -14.37
C LEU A 100 15.80 7.79 -14.88
N THR A 101 15.81 6.60 -15.48
CA THR A 101 14.60 5.91 -15.93
C THR A 101 13.67 5.52 -14.79
N THR A 102 14.17 5.32 -13.56
CA THR A 102 13.34 4.92 -12.42
C THR A 102 12.73 6.12 -11.68
N ILE A 103 13.23 7.34 -11.88
CA ILE A 103 12.72 8.55 -11.20
C ILE A 103 11.20 8.75 -11.40
N PRO A 104 10.65 8.69 -12.63
CA PRO A 104 9.20 8.82 -12.84
C PRO A 104 8.37 7.76 -12.11
N VAL A 105 8.91 6.53 -12.01
CA VAL A 105 8.28 5.44 -11.27
C VAL A 105 8.19 5.76 -9.79
N GLY A 106 9.29 6.24 -9.19
CA GLY A 106 9.31 6.66 -7.80
C GLY A 106 8.34 7.81 -7.52
N PHE A 107 8.23 8.76 -8.46
CA PHE A 107 7.24 9.85 -8.37
C PHE A 107 5.80 9.30 -8.39
N THR A 108 5.48 8.40 -9.30
CA THR A 108 4.15 7.77 -9.40
C THR A 108 3.78 7.00 -8.14
N VAL A 109 4.72 6.21 -7.61
CA VAL A 109 4.53 5.48 -6.34
C VAL A 109 4.34 6.44 -5.17
N ALA A 110 5.08 7.55 -5.12
CA ALA A 110 4.89 8.57 -4.08
C ALA A 110 3.50 9.23 -4.18
N MET A 111 2.99 9.47 -5.39
CA MET A 111 1.65 10.02 -5.61
C MET A 111 0.53 9.08 -5.14
N GLN A 112 0.78 7.78 -4.97
CA GLN A 112 -0.21 6.84 -4.44
C GLN A 112 -0.81 7.34 -3.12
N TRP A 113 0.05 7.75 -2.18
CA TRP A 113 -0.38 8.21 -0.87
C TRP A 113 -1.23 9.48 -0.95
N LEU A 114 -0.87 10.41 -1.84
CA LEU A 114 -1.62 11.64 -2.07
C LEU A 114 -3.00 11.36 -2.68
N VAL A 115 -3.10 10.47 -3.66
CA VAL A 115 -4.36 10.11 -4.30
C VAL A 115 -5.28 9.36 -3.32
N MET A 116 -4.71 8.46 -2.51
CA MET A 116 -5.47 7.74 -1.49
C MET A 116 -5.98 8.67 -0.38
N ASP A 117 -5.11 9.52 0.17
CA ASP A 117 -5.48 10.47 1.23
C ASP A 117 -6.54 11.48 0.75
N SER A 118 -6.35 12.08 -0.42
CA SER A 118 -7.32 13.02 -1.01
C SER A 118 -8.65 12.36 -1.40
N GLY A 119 -8.63 11.08 -1.75
CA GLY A 119 -9.81 10.28 -2.07
C GLY A 119 -10.49 9.63 -0.86
N GLY A 120 -9.94 9.77 0.34
CA GLY A 120 -10.43 9.08 1.54
C GLY A 120 -10.35 7.55 1.46
N VAL A 121 -9.38 7.02 0.71
CA VAL A 121 -9.20 5.58 0.50
C VAL A 121 -8.19 5.04 1.50
N GLU A 122 -8.64 4.15 2.38
CA GLU A 122 -7.80 3.53 3.39
C GLU A 122 -6.87 2.44 2.81
N LEU A 123 -5.75 2.22 3.50
CA LEU A 123 -4.86 1.10 3.20
C LEU A 123 -5.50 -0.21 3.69
N SER A 124 -5.56 -1.20 2.80
CA SER A 124 -6.22 -2.48 3.01
C SER A 124 -5.46 -3.59 2.28
N LEU A 125 -5.88 -4.84 2.47
CA LEU A 125 -5.34 -5.99 1.74
C LEU A 125 -5.49 -5.85 0.22
N VAL A 126 -6.45 -5.06 -0.25
CA VAL A 126 -6.66 -4.82 -1.69
C VAL A 126 -5.78 -3.67 -2.17
N THR A 127 -5.79 -2.54 -1.45
CA THR A 127 -5.08 -1.32 -1.86
C THR A 127 -3.56 -1.40 -1.66
N VAL A 128 -3.06 -2.33 -0.83
CA VAL A 128 -1.61 -2.60 -0.71
C VAL A 128 -1.00 -3.11 -2.02
N MET A 129 -1.78 -3.77 -2.88
CA MET A 129 -1.29 -4.26 -4.17
C MET A 129 -0.97 -3.13 -5.15
N ILE A 130 -1.58 -1.94 -4.96
CA ILE A 130 -1.43 -0.79 -5.86
C ILE A 130 0.05 -0.45 -6.05
N GLY A 131 0.82 -0.36 -4.97
CA GLY A 131 2.24 0.03 -5.04
C GLY A 131 3.06 -0.85 -5.99
N SER A 132 2.89 -2.17 -5.89
CA SER A 132 3.58 -3.12 -6.77
C SER A 132 3.16 -3.01 -8.23
N ILE A 133 1.87 -2.74 -8.49
CA ILE A 133 1.31 -2.54 -9.83
C ILE A 133 1.90 -1.27 -10.45
N LEU A 134 2.01 -0.18 -9.68
CA LEU A 134 2.55 1.09 -10.16
C LEU A 134 4.04 1.00 -10.48
N VAL A 135 4.82 0.21 -9.74
CA VAL A 135 6.21 -0.03 -10.10
C VAL A 135 6.27 -0.69 -11.49
N GLY A 136 5.45 -1.71 -11.73
CA GLY A 136 5.41 -2.43 -13.02
C GLY A 136 4.95 -1.56 -14.19
N VAL A 137 3.83 -0.86 -14.04
CA VAL A 137 3.29 -0.03 -15.14
C VAL A 137 4.11 1.25 -15.34
N GLY A 138 4.53 1.90 -14.25
CA GLY A 138 5.37 3.09 -14.32
C GLY A 138 6.71 2.80 -14.99
N ILE A 139 7.31 1.63 -14.73
CA ILE A 139 8.58 1.30 -15.36
C ILE A 139 8.44 0.97 -16.84
N ASP A 140 7.36 0.31 -17.25
CA ASP A 140 7.10 0.02 -18.66
C ASP A 140 7.10 1.32 -19.50
N PHE A 141 6.34 2.32 -19.05
CA PHE A 141 6.29 3.64 -19.68
C PHE A 141 7.66 4.34 -19.68
N SER A 142 8.33 4.36 -18.53
CA SER A 142 9.62 5.04 -18.38
C SER A 142 10.70 4.43 -19.24
N ILE A 143 10.76 3.09 -19.35
CA ILE A 143 11.73 2.39 -20.22
C ILE A 143 11.46 2.71 -21.68
N HIS A 144 10.20 2.70 -22.12
CA HIS A 144 9.87 2.97 -23.52
C HIS A 144 10.32 4.38 -23.95
N ILE A 145 10.07 5.39 -23.12
CA ILE A 145 10.55 6.76 -23.37
C ILE A 145 12.07 6.82 -23.29
N ALA A 146 12.66 6.33 -22.20
CA ALA A 146 14.11 6.39 -22.00
C ALA A 146 14.86 5.66 -23.12
N ASN A 147 14.44 4.46 -23.51
CA ASN A 147 15.10 3.74 -24.58
C ASN A 147 15.02 4.50 -25.91
N ARG A 148 13.87 5.13 -26.21
CA ARG A 148 13.72 5.95 -27.42
C ARG A 148 14.62 7.19 -27.42
N VAL A 149 14.75 7.86 -26.27
CA VAL A 149 15.69 8.99 -26.11
C VAL A 149 17.13 8.53 -26.36
N LYS A 150 17.50 7.36 -25.86
CA LYS A 150 18.83 6.77 -26.06
C LYS A 150 19.11 6.45 -27.52
N GLU A 151 18.15 5.83 -28.22
CA GLU A 151 18.25 5.50 -29.65
C GLU A 151 18.48 6.75 -30.52
N LEU A 152 17.85 7.86 -30.15
CA LEU A 152 17.95 9.14 -30.87
C LEU A 152 19.16 9.98 -30.45
N GLY A 153 20.06 9.44 -29.60
CA GLY A 153 21.33 10.06 -29.23
C GLY A 153 21.30 10.95 -27.98
N GLY A 154 20.20 10.98 -27.22
CA GLY A 154 20.13 11.61 -25.89
C GLY A 154 20.15 13.15 -25.88
N SER A 155 19.88 13.79 -27.02
CA SER A 155 19.77 15.25 -27.12
C SER A 155 18.40 15.76 -26.64
N LEU A 156 18.25 17.08 -26.49
CA LEU A 156 16.94 17.67 -26.18
C LEU A 156 15.91 17.41 -27.30
N ASP A 157 16.37 17.36 -28.55
CA ASP A 157 15.53 17.02 -29.70
C ASP A 157 15.09 15.55 -29.64
N ALA A 158 15.99 14.64 -29.22
CA ALA A 158 15.67 13.24 -28.97
C ALA A 158 14.56 13.07 -27.93
N ILE A 159 14.58 13.86 -26.84
CA ILE A 159 13.51 13.88 -25.84
C ILE A 159 12.19 14.30 -26.47
N ARG A 160 12.18 15.42 -27.21
CA ARG A 160 10.97 15.92 -27.86
C ARG A 160 10.39 14.91 -28.86
N THR A 161 11.24 14.30 -29.68
CA THR A 161 10.82 13.27 -30.64
C THR A 161 10.31 12.01 -29.92
N ALA A 162 10.98 11.55 -28.86
CA ALA A 162 10.54 10.41 -28.07
C ALA A 162 9.16 10.65 -27.44
N CYS A 163 8.92 11.82 -26.83
CA CYS A 163 7.62 12.20 -26.30
C CYS A 163 6.55 12.23 -27.39
N ALA A 164 6.86 12.75 -28.59
CA ALA A 164 5.91 12.82 -29.69
C ALA A 164 5.60 11.46 -30.31
N SER A 165 6.59 10.57 -30.46
CA SER A 165 6.40 9.26 -31.09
C SER A 165 5.91 8.22 -30.09
N THR A 166 6.66 8.02 -29.01
CA THR A 166 6.41 6.96 -28.03
C THR A 166 5.32 7.36 -27.05
N GLY A 167 5.22 8.65 -26.71
CA GLY A 167 4.13 9.15 -25.86
C GLY A 167 2.74 8.89 -26.42
N MET A 168 2.57 8.86 -27.75
CA MET A 168 1.30 8.49 -28.38
C MET A 168 0.94 7.02 -28.08
N SER A 169 1.90 6.11 -28.18
CA SER A 169 1.69 4.70 -27.82
C SER A 169 1.42 4.50 -26.31
N LEU A 170 2.07 5.28 -25.44
CA LEU A 170 1.79 5.28 -24.00
C LEU A 170 0.37 5.76 -23.71
N PHE A 171 -0.11 6.80 -24.41
CA PHE A 171 -1.47 7.28 -24.30
C PHE A 171 -2.49 6.20 -24.70
N GLU A 172 -2.26 5.52 -25.82
CA GLU A 172 -3.12 4.40 -26.27
C GLU A 172 -3.15 3.27 -25.25
N ALA A 173 -1.97 2.85 -24.74
CA ALA A 173 -1.87 1.81 -23.72
C ALA A 173 -2.60 2.21 -22.43
N THR A 174 -2.45 3.45 -22.00
CA THR A 174 -3.13 4.02 -20.83
C THR A 174 -4.64 4.05 -21.02
N ALA A 175 -5.12 4.52 -22.17
CA ALA A 175 -6.55 4.63 -22.46
C ALA A 175 -7.22 3.25 -22.49
N VAL A 176 -6.62 2.27 -23.18
CA VAL A 176 -7.15 0.90 -23.27
C VAL A 176 -7.13 0.22 -21.90
N THR A 177 -6.04 0.39 -21.13
CA THR A 177 -5.93 -0.20 -19.79
C THR A 177 -6.92 0.42 -18.81
N ALA A 178 -7.09 1.74 -18.81
CA ALA A 178 -8.08 2.44 -17.99
C ALA A 178 -9.51 2.05 -18.36
N ALA A 179 -9.82 1.96 -19.66
CA ALA A 179 -11.11 1.49 -20.14
C ALA A 179 -11.39 0.04 -19.71
N GLY A 180 -10.39 -0.86 -19.82
CA GLY A 180 -10.49 -2.23 -19.35
C GLY A 180 -10.71 -2.35 -17.84
N LEU A 181 -9.97 -1.57 -17.04
CA LEU A 181 -10.13 -1.51 -15.58
C LEU A 181 -11.50 -0.99 -15.16
N THR A 182 -12.15 -0.15 -15.97
CA THR A 182 -13.51 0.33 -15.69
C THR A 182 -14.53 -0.82 -15.62
N CYS A 183 -14.30 -1.94 -16.30
CA CYS A 183 -15.16 -3.13 -16.18
C CYS A 183 -15.18 -3.70 -14.75
N ALA A 184 -14.13 -3.48 -13.95
CA ALA A 184 -14.04 -3.97 -12.58
C ALA A 184 -15.01 -3.27 -11.63
N TYR A 185 -15.56 -2.09 -11.98
CA TYR A 185 -16.65 -1.47 -11.21
C TYR A 185 -17.93 -2.32 -11.18
N GLY A 186 -18.09 -3.27 -12.10
CA GLY A 186 -19.21 -4.21 -12.09
C GLY A 186 -19.09 -5.33 -11.05
N ILE A 187 -17.95 -5.45 -10.36
CA ILE A 187 -17.73 -6.47 -9.33
C ILE A 187 -18.44 -6.03 -8.03
N PRO A 188 -19.36 -6.83 -7.47
CA PRO A 188 -20.13 -6.47 -6.28
C PRO A 188 -19.31 -6.65 -4.98
N ILE A 189 -18.14 -6.02 -4.91
CA ILE A 189 -17.24 -6.00 -3.75
C ILE A 189 -16.89 -4.55 -3.45
N GLU A 190 -17.22 -4.08 -2.25
CA GLU A 190 -17.07 -2.68 -1.84
C GLU A 190 -15.63 -2.15 -1.97
N ALA A 191 -14.64 -2.99 -1.68
CA ALA A 191 -13.22 -2.63 -1.78
C ALA A 191 -12.69 -2.42 -3.22
N ILE A 192 -13.41 -2.89 -4.26
CA ILE A 192 -12.92 -2.86 -5.64
C ILE A 192 -13.07 -1.46 -6.26
N ALA A 193 -14.19 -0.78 -6.02
CA ALA A 193 -14.42 0.54 -6.60
C ALA A 193 -13.31 1.56 -6.26
N PRO A 194 -12.95 1.80 -4.98
CA PRO A 194 -11.88 2.74 -4.65
C PRO A 194 -10.51 2.28 -5.18
N PHE A 195 -10.22 0.97 -5.14
CA PHE A 195 -9.00 0.41 -5.71
C PHE A 195 -8.86 0.72 -7.21
N VAL A 196 -9.92 0.50 -8.00
CA VAL A 196 -9.94 0.76 -9.45
C VAL A 196 -9.79 2.25 -9.73
N THR A 197 -10.50 3.11 -8.99
CA THR A 197 -10.38 4.57 -9.14
C THR A 197 -8.95 5.03 -8.92
N VAL A 198 -8.32 4.59 -7.84
CA VAL A 198 -6.94 4.96 -7.49
C VAL A 198 -5.95 4.47 -8.55
N ILE A 199 -6.07 3.23 -9.03
CA ILE A 199 -5.19 2.71 -10.09
C ILE A 199 -5.35 3.48 -11.39
N ILE A 200 -6.58 3.81 -11.82
CA ILE A 200 -6.79 4.54 -13.07
C ILE A 200 -6.15 5.93 -12.98
N ILE A 201 -6.30 6.64 -11.86
CA ILE A 201 -5.68 7.95 -11.65
C ILE A 201 -4.15 7.82 -11.68
N LEU A 202 -3.60 6.85 -10.96
CA LEU A 202 -2.15 6.66 -10.86
C LEU A 202 -1.53 6.13 -12.16
N LEU A 203 -2.27 5.37 -12.96
CA LEU A 203 -1.89 4.96 -14.31
C LEU A 203 -1.72 6.18 -15.22
N ILE A 204 -2.65 7.14 -15.16
CA ILE A 204 -2.57 8.40 -15.91
C ILE A 204 -1.36 9.21 -15.42
N ILE A 205 -1.16 9.31 -14.11
CA ILE A 205 0.01 9.98 -13.54
C ILE A 205 1.31 9.31 -14.00
N ALA A 206 1.36 7.98 -14.04
CA ALA A 206 2.50 7.21 -14.53
C ALA A 206 2.85 7.59 -15.95
N ALA A 207 1.86 7.58 -16.85
CA ALA A 207 2.03 7.92 -18.26
C ALA A 207 2.46 9.38 -18.47
N LEU A 208 1.96 10.31 -17.65
CA LEU A 208 2.32 11.72 -17.71
C LEU A 208 3.72 12.01 -17.14
N SER A 209 4.18 11.19 -16.19
CA SER A 209 5.47 11.38 -15.53
C SER A 209 6.65 10.81 -16.31
N ALA A 210 6.40 9.80 -17.16
CA ALA A 210 7.39 9.09 -17.97
C ALA A 210 7.96 9.98 -19.10
#